data_AF-A0A4Q5WUA4-F1
#
_entry.id   AF-A0A4Q5WUA4-F1
#
_cell.length_a   1.000
_cell.length_b   1.000
_cell.length_c   1.000
_cell.angle_alpha   90.00
_cell.angle_beta   90.00
_cell.angle_gamma   90.00
#
_symmetry.space_group_name_H-M   'P 1'
#
loop_
_entity.id
_entity.type
_entity.pdbx_description
1 polymer ?
#
loop_
_entity_poly.entity_id
_entity_poly.type
_entity_poly.pdbx_seq_one_letter_code
_entity_poly.pdbx_strand_id
1 'polypeptide(L)'
;MTEGETLVLDSETNFLWEEGRVALFLKILPAGTGPEEYVASLQESNETAHFSDFVLYAVDPRTRRQALTVSPALRRRLPGEVQRQWLSVTAAAVESGNFNGALTHLVQELKSRFLEPEPMDAALQQQARINRSIRAAELEEKAKYARVGYLMYVLIGSGALVFCIWAYRYKRRYRELHTVNGVYRGIGSRYFEERYGHHYPKHEEDPLWEEWHRRGGGASGRW
;
A
#
# COMPACT_ATOMS: atom_id res chain seq x y z
N MET A 1 25.95 12.32 -18.92
CA MET A 1 25.81 13.59 -19.68
C MET A 1 24.95 13.28 -20.88
N THR A 2 23.64 13.49 -20.75
CA THR A 2 22.71 13.44 -21.87
C THR A 2 22.66 14.82 -22.52
N GLU A 3 22.65 14.81 -23.85
CA GLU A 3 22.77 15.94 -24.75
C GLU A 3 21.56 16.90 -24.63
N GLY A 4 21.81 18.22 -24.66
CA GLY A 4 20.92 19.15 -25.37
C GLY A 4 19.99 20.10 -24.61
N GLU A 5 20.18 20.44 -23.34
CA GLU A 5 19.50 21.61 -22.75
C GLU A 5 20.27 22.90 -23.10
N THR A 6 20.02 23.45 -24.28
CA THR A 6 20.47 24.80 -24.63
C THR A 6 19.65 25.80 -23.81
N LEU A 7 20.30 26.43 -22.82
CA LEU A 7 19.77 27.58 -22.08
C LEU A 7 19.58 28.77 -23.03
N VAL A 8 18.37 28.91 -23.59
CA VAL A 8 18.00 30.07 -24.41
C VAL A 8 17.35 31.12 -23.49
N LEU A 9 18.11 32.17 -23.20
CA LEU A 9 17.57 33.38 -22.58
C LEU A 9 16.83 34.18 -23.65
N ASP A 10 15.50 34.09 -23.69
CA ASP A 10 14.68 35.01 -24.50
C ASP A 10 14.75 36.43 -23.91
N SER A 11 14.68 37.43 -24.75
CA SER A 11 14.70 38.87 -24.47
C SER A 11 13.57 39.38 -23.55
N GLU A 12 12.56 38.55 -23.28
CA GLU A 12 11.51 38.78 -22.26
C GLU A 12 11.84 38.13 -20.89
N THR A 13 13.02 37.50 -20.78
CA THR A 13 13.75 37.07 -19.55
C THR A 13 12.94 36.44 -18.44
N ASN A 14 12.14 35.44 -18.81
CA ASN A 14 11.59 34.44 -17.90
C ASN A 14 12.27 33.10 -18.23
N PHE A 15 13.28 32.69 -17.46
CA PHE A 15 13.76 31.30 -17.60
C PHE A 15 12.96 30.41 -16.67
N LEU A 16 12.32 29.40 -17.25
CA LEU A 16 11.58 28.36 -16.57
C LEU A 16 12.35 27.05 -16.72
N TRP A 17 12.87 26.52 -15.61
CA TRP A 17 13.30 25.13 -15.54
C TRP A 17 12.25 24.34 -14.76
N GLU A 18 11.69 23.31 -15.38
CA GLU A 18 10.69 22.45 -14.78
C GLU A 18 11.21 21.02 -14.83
N GLU A 19 11.40 20.40 -13.66
CA GLU A 19 11.81 19.01 -13.58
C GLU A 19 11.04 18.33 -12.44
N GLY A 20 10.15 17.41 -12.81
CA GLY A 20 9.26 16.73 -11.86
C GLY A 20 8.16 17.64 -11.32
N ARG A 21 8.24 18.01 -10.03
CA ARG A 21 7.24 18.86 -9.34
C ARG A 21 7.74 20.26 -9.05
N VAL A 22 9.03 20.55 -9.28
CA VAL A 22 9.66 21.82 -8.91
C VAL A 22 9.88 22.65 -10.16
N ALA A 23 9.40 23.90 -10.13
CA ALA A 23 9.69 24.91 -11.12
C ALA A 23 10.69 25.94 -10.57
N LEU A 24 11.75 26.23 -11.32
CA LEU A 24 12.64 27.36 -11.07
C LEU A 24 12.29 28.48 -12.05
N PHE A 25 11.92 29.62 -11.48
CA PHE A 25 11.70 30.85 -12.22
C PHE A 25 12.90 31.76 -12.03
N LEU A 26 13.50 32.15 -13.15
CA LEU A 26 14.45 33.25 -13.20
C LEU A 26 13.76 34.46 -13.79
N LYS A 27 13.88 35.58 -13.09
CA LYS A 27 13.41 36.87 -13.59
C LYS A 27 14.51 37.90 -13.48
N ILE A 28 14.75 38.64 -14.56
CA ILE A 28 15.57 39.85 -14.49
C ILE A 28 14.73 40.98 -13.93
N LEU A 29 15.26 41.68 -12.92
CA LEU A 29 14.54 42.75 -12.25
C LEU A 29 14.30 43.94 -13.18
N PRO A 30 13.08 44.50 -13.21
CA PRO A 30 12.83 45.79 -13.83
C PRO A 30 13.69 46.88 -13.19
N ALA A 31 14.12 47.85 -13.99
CA ALA A 31 14.97 48.93 -13.50
C ALA A 31 14.28 49.72 -12.37
N GLY A 32 14.95 49.80 -11.21
CA GLY A 32 14.47 50.57 -10.06
C GLY A 32 13.57 49.81 -9.09
N THR A 33 13.25 48.54 -9.34
CA THR A 33 12.49 47.70 -8.40
C THR A 33 13.43 46.90 -7.50
N GLY A 34 13.15 46.88 -6.19
CA GLY A 34 13.90 46.05 -5.26
C GLY A 34 13.67 44.55 -5.53
N PRO A 35 14.70 43.69 -5.37
CA PRO A 35 14.56 42.24 -5.52
C PRO A 35 13.42 41.65 -4.69
N GLU A 36 13.27 42.10 -3.44
CA GLU A 36 12.25 41.59 -2.52
C GLU A 36 10.84 42.06 -2.91
N GLU A 37 10.71 43.32 -3.34
CA GLU A 37 9.44 43.92 -3.76
C GLU A 37 8.91 43.26 -5.04
N TYR A 38 9.79 42.99 -6.00
CA TYR A 38 9.43 42.30 -7.24
C TYR A 38 9.05 40.83 -7.00
N VAL A 39 9.75 40.17 -6.08
CA VAL A 39 9.39 38.81 -5.67
C VAL A 39 8.00 38.78 -5.01
N ALA A 40 7.70 39.77 -4.16
CA ALA A 40 6.39 39.87 -3.52
C ALA A 40 5.28 40.14 -4.55
N SER A 41 5.52 41.03 -5.52
CA SER A 41 4.54 41.30 -6.59
C SER A 41 4.28 40.09 -7.48
N LEU A 42 5.31 39.27 -7.75
CA LEU A 42 5.14 38.03 -8.51
C LEU A 42 4.28 37.00 -7.76
N GLN A 43 4.44 36.90 -6.44
CA GLN A 43 3.58 36.04 -5.61
C GLN A 43 2.11 36.49 -5.65
N GLU A 44 1.86 37.80 -5.73
CA GLU A 44 0.50 38.37 -5.84
C GLU A 44 -0.08 38.25 -7.27
N SER A 45 0.76 38.30 -8.30
CA SER A 45 0.35 38.33 -9.71
C SER A 45 -0.25 37.03 -10.26
N ASN A 46 -0.37 35.98 -9.43
CA ASN A 46 -0.85 34.64 -9.81
C ASN A 46 0.02 33.90 -10.87
N GLU A 47 1.11 34.49 -11.39
CA GLU A 47 2.01 33.83 -12.36
C GLU A 47 2.57 32.51 -11.81
N THR A 48 2.81 32.43 -10.50
CA THR A 48 3.32 31.23 -9.82
C THR A 48 2.21 30.37 -9.22
N ALA A 49 0.93 30.75 -9.34
CA ALA A 49 -0.17 30.07 -8.65
C ALA A 49 -0.47 28.66 -9.19
N HIS A 50 -0.06 28.39 -10.43
CA HIS A 50 -0.17 27.06 -11.03
C HIS A 50 0.86 26.06 -10.49
N PHE A 51 1.91 26.53 -9.82
CA PHE A 51 3.00 25.70 -9.31
C PHE A 51 2.94 25.61 -7.78
N SER A 52 2.74 24.41 -7.25
CA SER A 52 2.75 24.18 -5.80
C SER A 52 4.15 24.32 -5.20
N ASP A 53 5.16 23.86 -5.95
CA ASP A 53 6.56 23.85 -5.54
C ASP A 53 7.38 24.69 -6.53
N PHE A 54 7.84 25.85 -6.10
CA PHE A 54 8.67 26.71 -6.94
C PHE A 54 9.78 27.41 -6.17
N VAL A 55 10.85 27.72 -6.89
CA VAL A 55 11.94 28.59 -6.45
C VAL A 55 11.98 29.77 -7.42
N LEU A 56 11.96 30.98 -6.89
CA LEU A 56 12.04 32.20 -7.68
C LEU A 56 13.35 32.90 -7.34
N TYR A 57 14.21 33.05 -8.34
CA TYR A 57 15.47 33.76 -8.26
C TYR A 57 15.39 35.03 -9.11
N ALA A 58 15.58 36.17 -8.48
CA ALA A 58 15.55 37.48 -9.10
C ALA A 58 16.94 38.12 -9.02
N VAL A 59 17.43 38.64 -10.14
CA VAL A 59 18.72 39.32 -10.21
C VAL A 59 18.62 40.63 -10.97
N ASP A 60 19.23 41.68 -10.42
CA ASP A 60 19.37 42.98 -11.07
C ASP A 60 20.80 43.10 -11.59
N PRO A 61 21.01 43.02 -12.91
CA PRO A 61 22.34 43.06 -13.49
C PRO A 61 23.02 44.43 -13.32
N ARG A 62 22.25 45.51 -13.09
CA ARG A 62 22.79 46.87 -12.94
C ARG A 62 23.28 47.11 -11.52
N THR A 63 22.46 46.76 -10.53
CA THR A 63 22.81 46.94 -9.12
C THR A 63 23.56 45.76 -8.51
N ARG A 64 23.68 44.65 -9.27
CA ARG A 64 24.28 43.37 -8.83
C ARG A 64 23.60 42.82 -7.58
N ARG A 65 22.33 43.17 -7.37
CA ARG A 65 21.51 42.65 -6.28
C ARG A 65 20.80 41.39 -6.73
N GLN A 66 20.60 40.49 -5.79
CA GLN A 66 19.92 39.22 -6.01
C GLN A 66 18.99 38.92 -4.84
N ALA A 67 17.87 38.26 -5.11
CA ALA A 67 17.02 37.67 -4.11
C ALA A 67 16.57 36.28 -4.56
N LEU A 68 16.32 35.44 -3.57
CA LEU A 68 15.79 34.11 -3.75
C LEU A 68 14.60 33.96 -2.82
N THR A 69 13.49 33.45 -3.34
CA THR A 69 12.35 33.02 -2.53
C THR A 69 11.93 31.63 -2.94
N VAL A 70 11.24 30.95 -2.03
CA VAL A 70 10.73 29.60 -2.24
C VAL A 70 9.26 29.55 -1.88
N SER A 71 8.51 28.70 -2.57
CA SER A 71 7.09 28.48 -2.28
C SER A 71 6.89 28.00 -0.84
N PRO A 72 5.72 28.27 -0.22
CA PRO A 72 5.41 27.80 1.13
C PRO A 72 5.59 26.30 1.32
N ALA A 73 5.30 25.50 0.29
CA ALA A 73 5.47 24.05 0.31
C ALA A 73 6.94 23.61 0.37
N LEU A 74 7.84 24.34 -0.31
CA LEU A 74 9.28 24.08 -0.30
C LEU A 74 10.01 24.63 0.93
N ARG A 75 9.44 25.55 1.72
CA ARG A 75 10.09 26.14 2.91
C ARG A 75 10.58 25.11 3.92
N ARG A 76 9.90 23.97 4.06
CA ARG A 76 10.33 22.89 4.96
C ARG A 76 11.58 22.17 4.46
N ARG A 77 11.78 22.10 3.14
CA ARG A 77 12.91 21.43 2.49
C ARG A 77 14.09 22.38 2.23
N LEU A 78 13.79 23.65 2.00
CA LEU A 78 14.75 24.74 1.81
C LEU A 78 14.56 25.80 2.92
N PRO A 79 15.08 25.54 4.13
CA PRO A 79 15.05 26.53 5.20
C PRO A 79 15.83 27.79 4.78
N GLY A 80 15.49 28.94 5.37
CA GLY A 80 16.08 30.23 5.01
C GLY A 80 17.60 30.32 5.18
N GLU A 81 18.22 29.42 5.96
CA GLU A 81 19.68 29.29 6.06
C GLU A 81 20.30 28.79 4.75
N VAL A 82 19.70 27.78 4.12
CA VAL A 82 20.16 27.23 2.83
C VAL A 82 20.01 28.26 1.73
N GLN A 83 18.91 29.01 1.73
CA GLN A 83 18.67 30.09 0.78
C GLN A 83 19.75 31.18 0.88
N ARG A 84 20.10 31.58 2.11
CA ARG A 84 21.19 32.54 2.36
C ARG A 84 22.55 31.99 1.93
N GLN A 85 22.82 30.72 2.17
CA GLN A 85 24.04 30.06 1.72
C GLN A 85 24.14 30.07 0.20
N TRP A 86 23.08 29.69 -0.52
CA TRP A 86 23.06 29.72 -1.98
C TRP A 86 23.30 31.13 -2.52
N LEU A 87 22.64 32.14 -1.95
CA LEU A 87 22.90 33.54 -2.29
C LEU A 87 24.36 33.94 -2.03
N SER A 88 24.97 33.49 -0.93
CA SER A 88 26.39 33.81 -0.67
C SER A 88 27.34 33.19 -1.69
N VAL A 89 27.03 31.99 -2.19
CA VAL A 89 27.87 31.29 -3.19
C VAL A 89 27.72 31.93 -4.57
N THR A 90 26.51 32.34 -4.93
CA THR A 90 26.25 33.03 -6.21
C THR A 90 26.69 34.49 -6.22
N ALA A 91 26.89 35.11 -5.05
CA ALA A 91 27.24 36.52 -4.95
C ALA A 91 28.50 36.88 -5.77
N ALA A 92 29.56 36.08 -5.67
CA ALA A 92 30.80 36.31 -6.43
C ALA A 92 30.60 36.23 -7.95
N ALA A 93 29.72 35.33 -8.42
CA ALA A 93 29.38 35.19 -9.83
C ALA A 93 28.54 36.38 -10.32
N VAL A 94 27.60 36.87 -9.50
CA VAL A 94 26.81 38.08 -9.79
C VAL A 94 27.69 39.33 -9.80
N GLU A 95 28.63 39.45 -8.85
CA GLU A 95 29.57 40.56 -8.77
C GLU A 95 30.51 40.64 -9.97
N SER A 96 30.94 39.50 -10.49
CA SER A 96 31.77 39.42 -11.71
C SER A 96 30.98 39.56 -13.01
N GLY A 97 29.65 39.72 -12.94
CA GLY A 97 28.77 39.78 -14.12
C GLY A 97 28.57 38.42 -14.80
N ASN A 98 29.02 37.32 -14.19
CA ASN A 98 28.83 35.96 -14.68
C ASN A 98 27.50 35.39 -14.18
N PHE A 99 26.39 35.95 -14.65
CA PHE A 99 25.03 35.52 -14.27
C PHE A 99 24.76 34.07 -14.67
N ASN A 100 25.25 33.63 -15.84
CA ASN A 100 25.10 32.26 -16.29
C ASN A 100 25.78 31.26 -15.35
N GLY A 101 26.95 31.62 -14.80
CA GLY A 101 27.62 30.81 -13.78
C GLY A 101 26.82 30.72 -12.49
N ALA A 102 26.27 31.84 -12.02
CA ALA A 102 25.40 31.87 -10.83
C ALA A 102 24.17 30.97 -11.00
N LEU A 103 23.53 31.04 -12.18
CA LEU A 103 22.34 30.24 -12.51
C LEU A 103 22.66 28.76 -12.62
N THR A 104 23.75 28.42 -13.32
CA THR A 104 24.18 27.03 -13.47
C THR A 104 24.44 26.39 -12.11
N HIS A 105 25.07 27.14 -11.19
CA HIS A 105 25.30 26.69 -9.82
C HIS A 105 23.98 26.48 -9.07
N LEU A 106 23.03 27.42 -9.14
CA LEU A 106 21.73 27.27 -8.48
C LEU A 106 20.94 26.09 -9.02
N VAL A 107 20.92 25.89 -10.34
CA VAL A 107 20.27 24.74 -10.96
C VAL A 107 20.94 23.45 -10.53
N GLN A 108 22.27 23.38 -10.47
CA GLN A 108 22.98 22.18 -10.00
C GLN A 108 22.69 21.87 -8.53
N GLU A 109 22.63 22.86 -7.66
CA GLU A 109 22.26 22.71 -6.25
C GLU A 109 20.79 22.28 -6.07
N LEU A 110 19.89 22.81 -6.91
CA LEU A 110 18.50 22.37 -6.94
C LEU A 110 18.40 20.93 -7.44
N LYS A 111 19.13 20.58 -8.51
CA LYS A 111 19.21 19.21 -9.01
C LYS A 111 19.77 18.27 -7.96
N SER A 112 20.88 18.59 -7.31
CA SER A 112 21.45 17.71 -6.27
C SER A 112 20.52 17.52 -5.08
N ARG A 113 19.70 18.52 -4.73
CA ARG A 113 18.87 18.47 -3.53
C ARG A 113 17.46 17.92 -3.76
N PHE A 114 16.92 18.06 -4.96
CA PHE A 114 15.57 17.63 -5.31
C PHE A 114 15.52 16.47 -6.31
N LEU A 115 16.58 16.30 -7.11
CA LEU A 115 16.70 15.30 -8.16
C LEU A 115 17.86 14.34 -7.95
N GLU A 116 18.70 14.50 -6.93
CA GLU A 116 19.36 13.30 -6.43
C GLU A 116 18.23 12.36 -6.06
N PRO A 117 18.20 11.16 -6.67
CA PRO A 117 17.36 10.13 -6.14
C PRO A 117 17.78 10.03 -4.68
N GLU A 118 16.85 10.30 -3.75
CA GLU A 118 16.83 9.47 -2.54
C GLU A 118 17.18 8.06 -3.02
N PRO A 119 18.03 7.29 -2.32
CA PRO A 119 18.36 5.93 -2.74
C PRO A 119 17.10 5.07 -2.63
N MET A 120 16.17 5.30 -3.54
CA MET A 120 14.87 4.69 -3.72
C MET A 120 15.13 3.32 -4.30
N ASP A 121 16.26 3.10 -4.98
CA ASP A 121 16.78 1.76 -5.26
C ASP A 121 17.24 1.03 -4.00
N ALA A 122 17.84 1.68 -3.00
CA ALA A 122 18.22 0.99 -1.77
C ALA A 122 17.00 0.71 -0.87
N ALA A 123 16.09 1.69 -0.73
CA ALA A 123 14.85 1.54 0.02
C ALA A 123 13.88 0.58 -0.67
N LEU A 124 13.69 0.65 -2.00
CA LEU A 124 12.89 -0.33 -2.76
C LEU A 124 13.59 -1.69 -2.83
N GLN A 125 14.92 -1.79 -2.94
CA GLN A 125 15.58 -3.09 -2.86
C GLN A 125 15.48 -3.68 -1.45
N GLN A 126 15.55 -2.86 -0.41
CA GLN A 126 15.35 -3.29 0.97
C GLN A 126 13.90 -3.70 1.20
N GLN A 127 12.92 -2.92 0.72
CA GLN A 127 11.50 -3.26 0.74
C GLN A 127 11.22 -4.52 -0.10
N ALA A 128 11.88 -4.70 -1.25
CA ALA A 128 11.73 -5.88 -2.11
C ALA A 128 12.38 -7.11 -1.48
N ARG A 129 13.51 -6.97 -0.77
CA ARG A 129 14.12 -8.05 0.02
C ARG A 129 13.22 -8.45 1.19
N ILE A 130 12.67 -7.48 1.91
CA ILE A 130 11.71 -7.69 3.00
C ILE A 130 10.41 -8.34 2.46
N ASN A 131 9.86 -7.86 1.36
CA ASN A 131 8.67 -8.44 0.74
C ASN A 131 8.93 -9.85 0.20
N ARG A 132 10.13 -10.14 -0.33
CA ARG A 132 10.52 -11.49 -0.74
C ARG A 132 10.67 -12.43 0.46
N SER A 133 11.25 -11.97 1.57
CA SER A 133 11.38 -12.80 2.77
C SER A 133 10.03 -13.05 3.44
N ILE A 134 9.13 -12.05 3.47
CA ILE A 134 7.76 -12.21 3.96
C ILE A 134 6.99 -13.19 3.07
N ARG A 135 7.03 -13.04 1.74
CA ARG A 135 6.37 -13.99 0.82
C ARG A 135 6.95 -15.40 0.93
N ALA A 136 8.25 -15.55 1.11
CA ALA A 136 8.88 -16.85 1.30
C ALA A 136 8.43 -17.51 2.61
N ALA A 137 8.37 -16.74 3.70
CA ALA A 137 7.87 -17.21 4.99
C ALA A 137 6.38 -17.59 4.93
N GLU A 138 5.54 -16.76 4.30
CA GLU A 138 4.11 -17.05 4.10
C GLU A 138 3.89 -18.31 3.24
N LEU A 139 4.71 -18.51 2.20
CA LEU A 139 4.65 -19.72 1.37
C LEU A 139 5.08 -20.96 2.17
N GLU A 140 6.08 -20.84 3.03
CA GLU A 140 6.52 -21.94 3.89
C GLU A 140 5.48 -22.28 4.95
N GLU A 141 4.84 -21.28 5.56
CA GLU A 141 3.71 -21.49 6.49
C GLU A 141 2.52 -22.15 5.78
N LYS A 142 2.12 -21.64 4.61
CA LYS A 142 1.04 -22.26 3.80
C LYS A 142 1.37 -23.72 3.44
N ALA A 143 2.62 -24.02 3.12
CA ALA A 143 3.05 -25.39 2.84
C ALA A 143 3.00 -26.30 4.08
N LYS A 144 3.31 -25.77 5.27
CA LYS A 144 3.16 -26.50 6.55
C LYS A 144 1.69 -26.79 6.84
N TYR A 145 0.80 -25.80 6.70
CA TYR A 145 -0.63 -25.98 6.92
C TYR A 145 -1.26 -26.94 5.89
N ALA A 146 -0.83 -26.92 4.62
CA ALA A 146 -1.30 -27.87 3.61
C ALA A 146 -0.93 -29.32 3.96
N ARG A 147 0.28 -29.57 4.49
CA ARG A 147 0.70 -30.90 4.94
C ARG A 147 -0.11 -31.38 6.15
N VAL A 148 -0.35 -30.51 7.12
CA VAL A 148 -1.17 -30.84 8.30
C VAL A 148 -2.62 -31.11 7.88
N GLY A 149 -3.19 -30.28 7.00
CA GLY A 149 -4.53 -30.48 6.45
C GLY A 149 -4.68 -31.81 5.73
N TYR A 150 -3.72 -32.15 4.86
CA TYR A 150 -3.70 -33.46 4.18
C TYR A 150 -3.67 -34.63 5.19
N LEU A 151 -2.83 -34.54 6.21
CA LEU A 151 -2.71 -35.59 7.23
C LEU A 151 -4.00 -35.74 8.05
N MET A 152 -4.69 -34.64 8.37
CA MET A 152 -6.02 -34.69 8.99
C MET A 152 -7.07 -35.35 8.08
N TYR A 153 -7.09 -35.02 6.77
CA TYR A 153 -8.01 -35.68 5.84
C TYR A 153 -7.75 -37.19 5.74
N VAL A 154 -6.48 -37.62 5.75
CA VAL A 154 -6.13 -39.05 5.76
C VAL A 154 -6.56 -39.73 7.06
N LEU A 155 -6.40 -39.08 8.22
CA LEU A 155 -6.87 -39.61 9.50
C LEU A 155 -8.39 -39.72 9.58
N ILE A 156 -9.11 -38.70 9.13
CA ILE A 156 -10.58 -38.71 9.10
C ILE A 156 -11.07 -39.78 8.11
N GLY A 157 -10.48 -39.85 6.91
CA GLY A 157 -10.84 -40.83 5.90
C GLY A 157 -10.58 -42.27 6.36
N SER A 158 -9.42 -42.53 6.98
CA SER A 158 -9.10 -43.86 7.54
C SER A 158 -9.99 -44.21 8.73
N GLY A 159 -10.28 -43.26 9.63
CA GLY A 159 -11.22 -43.44 10.74
C GLY A 159 -12.63 -43.77 10.25
N ALA A 160 -13.13 -43.07 9.23
CA ALA A 160 -14.42 -43.34 8.61
C ALA A 160 -14.45 -44.74 7.97
N LEU A 161 -13.38 -45.14 7.29
CA LEU A 161 -13.27 -46.47 6.68
C LEU A 161 -13.30 -47.59 7.73
N VAL A 162 -12.54 -47.44 8.82
CA VAL A 162 -12.54 -48.37 9.95
C VAL A 162 -13.93 -48.44 10.60
N PHE A 163 -14.59 -47.30 10.78
CA PHE A 163 -15.95 -47.25 11.31
C PHE A 163 -16.95 -47.96 10.40
N CYS A 164 -16.88 -47.78 9.07
CA CYS A 164 -17.73 -48.49 8.11
C CYS A 164 -17.51 -50.01 8.17
N ILE A 165 -16.26 -50.47 8.23
CA ILE A 165 -15.93 -51.89 8.36
C ILE A 165 -16.49 -52.44 9.68
N TRP A 166 -16.30 -51.71 10.79
CA TRP A 166 -16.82 -52.09 12.09
C TRP A 166 -18.34 -52.16 12.09
N ALA A 167 -19.02 -51.14 11.57
CA ALA A 167 -20.48 -51.07 11.48
C ALA A 167 -21.05 -52.21 10.61
N TYR A 168 -20.37 -52.56 9.52
CA TYR A 168 -20.74 -53.71 8.69
C TYR A 168 -20.63 -55.03 9.46
N ARG A 169 -19.50 -55.27 10.14
CA ARG A 169 -19.31 -56.49 10.95
C ARG A 169 -20.29 -56.54 12.12
N TYR A 170 -20.52 -55.41 12.78
CA TYR A 170 -21.49 -55.29 13.87
C TYR A 170 -22.89 -55.63 13.37
N LYS A 171 -23.34 -55.02 12.27
CA LYS A 171 -24.65 -55.30 11.66
C LYS A 171 -24.81 -56.76 11.27
N ARG A 172 -23.76 -57.38 10.71
CA ARG A 172 -23.75 -58.81 10.37
C ARG A 172 -23.90 -59.69 11.62
N ARG A 173 -23.07 -59.48 12.64
CA ARG A 173 -23.14 -60.23 13.91
C ARG A 173 -24.48 -60.02 14.62
N TYR A 174 -25.00 -58.80 14.59
CA TYR A 174 -26.30 -58.45 15.16
C TYR A 174 -27.43 -59.20 14.44
N ARG A 175 -27.40 -59.27 13.10
CA ARG A 175 -28.33 -60.09 12.33
C ARG A 175 -28.26 -61.57 12.69
N GLU A 176 -27.07 -62.13 12.80
CA GLU A 176 -26.88 -63.54 13.16
C GLU A 176 -27.45 -63.84 14.57
N LEU A 177 -27.19 -62.97 15.56
CA LEU A 177 -27.71 -63.13 16.93
C LEU A 177 -29.23 -62.95 17.04
N HIS A 178 -29.81 -62.06 16.24
CA HIS A 178 -31.24 -61.75 16.29
C HIS A 178 -32.06 -62.47 15.21
N THR A 179 -31.50 -63.47 14.54
CA THR A 179 -32.25 -64.34 13.62
C THR A 179 -32.56 -65.66 14.30
N VAL A 180 -33.85 -65.96 14.48
CA VAL A 180 -34.33 -67.21 15.08
C VAL A 180 -35.16 -67.95 14.04
N ASN A 181 -34.81 -69.21 13.73
CA ASN A 181 -35.47 -70.04 12.72
C ASN A 181 -35.58 -69.35 11.33
N GLY A 182 -34.52 -68.65 10.91
CA GLY A 182 -34.47 -67.94 9.62
C GLY A 182 -35.21 -66.60 9.57
N VAL A 183 -35.87 -66.19 10.65
CA VAL A 183 -36.58 -64.90 10.73
C VAL A 183 -35.80 -63.91 11.60
N TYR A 184 -35.39 -62.79 11.01
CA TYR A 184 -34.70 -61.69 11.72
C TYR A 184 -35.70 -60.91 12.59
N ARG A 185 -35.43 -60.85 13.90
CA ARG A 185 -36.25 -60.17 14.93
C ARG A 185 -35.56 -58.95 15.56
N GLY A 186 -34.42 -58.52 15.02
CA GLY A 186 -33.66 -57.37 15.54
C GLY A 186 -34.25 -56.01 15.12
N ILE A 187 -33.62 -54.92 15.59
CA ILE A 187 -33.97 -53.54 15.22
C ILE A 187 -33.99 -53.39 13.68
N GLY A 188 -35.08 -52.80 13.16
CA GLY A 188 -35.35 -52.66 11.72
C GLY A 188 -35.99 -53.87 11.03
N SER A 189 -36.43 -54.89 11.79
CA SER A 189 -37.31 -55.95 11.28
C SER A 189 -38.78 -55.56 11.42
N ARG A 190 -39.63 -56.07 10.53
CA ARG A 190 -41.11 -55.91 10.61
C ARG A 190 -41.67 -56.36 11.97
N TYR A 191 -41.08 -57.41 12.56
CA TYR A 191 -41.44 -57.90 13.89
C TYR A 191 -41.06 -56.93 15.02
N PHE A 192 -39.89 -56.27 14.93
CA PHE A 192 -39.47 -55.26 15.89
C PHE A 192 -40.30 -53.97 15.76
N GLU A 193 -40.64 -53.59 14.53
CA GLU A 193 -41.48 -52.43 14.23
C GLU A 193 -42.93 -52.63 14.71
N GLU A 194 -43.50 -53.82 14.51
CA GLU A 194 -44.84 -54.15 15.04
C GLU A 194 -44.86 -54.26 16.57
N ARG A 195 -43.77 -54.71 17.21
CA ARG A 195 -43.72 -54.95 18.67
C ARG A 195 -43.19 -53.78 19.51
N TYR A 196 -42.36 -52.93 18.92
CA TYR A 196 -41.68 -51.81 19.61
C TYR A 196 -41.69 -50.50 18.80
N GLY A 197 -42.09 -50.51 17.52
CA GLY A 197 -42.01 -49.35 16.61
C GLY A 197 -42.95 -48.20 16.93
N HIS A 198 -43.92 -48.39 17.83
CA HIS A 198 -44.81 -47.32 18.31
C HIS A 198 -44.33 -46.66 19.62
N HIS A 199 -43.10 -46.93 20.09
CA HIS A 199 -42.55 -46.35 21.34
C HIS A 199 -41.54 -45.23 21.13
N TYR A 200 -41.49 -44.61 19.95
CA TYR A 200 -40.95 -43.26 19.86
C TYR A 200 -42.13 -42.29 20.03
N PRO A 201 -42.20 -41.50 21.11
CA PRO A 201 -43.16 -40.41 21.14
C PRO A 201 -42.86 -39.55 19.90
N LYS A 202 -43.86 -39.37 19.03
CA LYS A 202 -43.83 -38.29 18.05
C LYS A 202 -43.50 -37.04 18.87
N HIS A 203 -42.32 -36.44 18.65
CA HIS A 203 -41.91 -35.17 19.23
C HIS A 203 -42.77 -34.02 18.64
N GLU A 204 -44.09 -34.15 18.66
CA GLU A 204 -45.04 -33.12 18.23
C GLU A 204 -45.44 -32.20 19.40
N GLU A 205 -45.06 -32.52 20.65
CA GLU A 205 -45.49 -31.75 21.83
C GLU A 205 -44.39 -31.56 22.89
N ASP A 206 -43.11 -31.50 22.50
CA ASP A 206 -42.05 -31.11 23.44
C ASP A 206 -41.82 -29.59 23.40
N PRO A 207 -42.24 -28.81 24.42
CA PRO A 207 -42.10 -27.36 24.42
C PRO A 207 -40.63 -26.89 24.35
N LEU A 208 -39.67 -27.76 24.71
CA LEU A 208 -38.24 -27.48 24.57
C LEU A 208 -37.77 -27.48 23.10
N TRP A 209 -38.43 -28.24 22.23
CA TRP A 209 -38.10 -28.28 20.79
C TRP A 209 -38.51 -26.99 20.08
N GLU A 210 -39.69 -26.46 20.40
CA GLU A 210 -40.11 -25.14 19.91
C GLU A 210 -39.21 -24.02 20.44
N GLU A 211 -38.79 -24.10 21.71
CA GLU A 211 -37.92 -23.09 22.31
C GLU A 211 -36.51 -23.08 21.67
N TRP A 212 -35.99 -24.23 21.27
CA TRP A 212 -34.73 -24.35 20.53
C TRP A 212 -34.79 -23.72 19.13
N HIS A 213 -35.88 -23.94 18.39
CA HIS A 213 -36.11 -23.29 17.10
C HIS A 213 -36.40 -21.78 17.23
N ARG A 214 -37.09 -21.35 18.31
CA ARG A 214 -37.43 -19.95 18.57
C ARG A 214 -36.23 -19.13 19.07
N ARG A 215 -35.26 -19.74 19.77
CA ARG A 215 -33.99 -19.10 20.19
C ARG A 215 -32.91 -19.05 19.11
N GLY A 216 -33.21 -19.45 17.87
CA GLY A 216 -32.27 -19.32 16.78
C GLY A 216 -31.17 -20.39 16.75
N GLY A 217 -31.54 -21.67 16.91
CA GLY A 217 -30.73 -22.82 16.45
C GLY A 217 -30.51 -22.88 14.93
N GLY A 218 -30.61 -21.73 14.24
CA GLY A 218 -30.35 -21.52 12.83
C GLY A 218 -29.28 -20.45 12.66
N ALA A 219 -28.05 -20.75 13.07
CA ALA A 219 -26.88 -19.96 12.69
C ALA A 219 -25.69 -20.88 12.37
N SER A 220 -25.12 -20.64 11.19
CA SER A 220 -23.94 -21.25 10.55
C SER A 220 -24.18 -22.60 9.85
N GLY A 221 -24.05 -22.72 8.53
CA GLY A 221 -23.66 -21.74 7.51
C GLY A 221 -23.92 -22.30 6.11
N ARG A 222 -24.25 -21.40 5.18
CA ARG A 222 -24.12 -21.68 3.75
C ARG A 222 -22.64 -21.93 3.44
N TRP A 223 -22.33 -23.12 2.97
CA TRP A 223 -21.25 -23.39 2.04
C TRP A 223 -21.89 -23.95 0.76
#